data_AF-A0A9D6SDU2-F1
#
_entry.id   AF-A0A9D6SDU2-F1
#
_cell.length_a   1.000
_cell.length_b   1.000
_cell.length_c   1.000
_cell.angle_alpha   90.00
_cell.angle_beta   90.00
_cell.angle_gamma   90.00
#
_symmetry.space_group_name_H-M   'P 1'
#
loop_
_entity.id
_entity.type
_entity.pdbx_description
1 polymer ?
#
loop_
_entity_poly.entity_id
_entity_poly.type
_entity_poly.pdbx_seq_one_letter_code
_entity_poly.pdbx_strand_id
1 'polypeptide(L)' 'MPIPLTDGRLQLRVLVDRTTVEIFGDRGQAYGMFVRSNPGGNAPLELRTWKPIWGGVRVEKLSVHSLRSAWTA' A
#
# COMPACT_ATOMS: atom_id res chain seq x y z
N MET A 1 4.70 -12.00 -12.12
CA MET A 1 3.54 -12.92 -12.07
C MET A 1 2.44 -12.27 -11.24
N PRO A 2 1.16 -12.44 -11.57
CA PRO A 2 0.07 -12.01 -10.69
C PRO A 2 0.16 -12.77 -9.36
N ILE A 3 -0.13 -12.08 -8.26
CA ILE A 3 -0.16 -12.67 -6.91
C ILE A 3 -1.43 -13.51 -6.80
N PRO A 4 -1.34 -14.80 -6.45
CA PRO A 4 -2.53 -15.61 -6.23
C PRO A 4 -3.33 -15.08 -5.03
N LEU A 5 -4.66 -15.15 -5.12
CA LEU A 5 -5.51 -14.85 -3.97
C LEU A 5 -5.52 -16.05 -3.03
N THR A 6 -5.42 -15.79 -1.72
CA THR A 6 -5.63 -16.82 -0.68
C THR A 6 -7.07 -16.68 -0.17
N ASP A 7 -7.90 -17.70 -0.39
CA ASP A 7 -9.34 -17.69 -0.07
C ASP A 7 -10.10 -16.50 -0.66
N GLY A 8 -9.73 -16.09 -1.89
CA GLY A 8 -10.31 -14.94 -2.57
C GLY A 8 -9.86 -13.57 -2.01
N ARG A 9 -8.89 -13.56 -1.09
CA ARG A 9 -8.37 -12.35 -0.44
C ARG A 9 -6.94 -12.05 -0.89
N LEU A 10 -6.65 -10.76 -0.98
CA LEU A 10 -5.29 -10.25 -1.18
C LEU A 10 -4.90 -9.44 0.05
N GLN A 11 -3.81 -9.82 0.70
CA GLN A 11 -3.22 -9.03 1.76
C GLN A 11 -2.15 -8.10 1.17
N LEU A 12 -2.27 -6.80 1.43
CA LEU A 12 -1.28 -5.80 1.07
C LEU A 12 -0.72 -5.14 2.34
N ARG A 13 0.59 -4.91 2.36
CA ARG A 13 1.23 -3.96 3.28
C ARG A 13 1.82 -2.84 2.45
N VAL A 14 1.47 -1.61 2.78
CA VAL A 14 1.97 -0.40 2.10
C VAL A 14 2.77 0.41 3.11
N LEU A 15 4.02 0.71 2.76
CA LEU A 15 4.87 1.64 3.51
C LEU A 15 4.98 2.93 2.71
N VAL A 16 4.82 4.06 3.38
CA VAL A 16 4.95 5.38 2.78
C VAL A 16 5.95 6.17 3.63
N ASP A 17 7.07 6.54 3.04
CA ASP A 17 8.06 7.47 3.63
C ASP A 17 8.36 8.57 2.62
N ARG A 18 7.77 9.75 2.87
CA ARG A 18 7.94 10.99 2.10
C ARG A 18 7.71 10.79 0.59
N THR A 19 8.76 10.49 -0.15
CA THR A 19 8.78 10.34 -1.62
C THR A 19 8.67 8.90 -2.07
N THR A 20 8.61 7.93 -1.16
CA THR A 20 8.61 6.51 -1.49
C THR A 20 7.32 5.84 -1.04
N VAL A 21 6.80 4.98 -1.91
CA VAL A 21 5.70 4.06 -1.61
C VAL A 21 6.17 2.66 -1.94
N GLU A 22 6.21 1.79 -0.93
CA GLU A 22 6.55 0.39 -1.08
C GLU A 22 5.33 -0.47 -0.81
N ILE A 23 5.08 -1.44 -1.69
CA ILE A 23 3.93 -2.33 -1.62
C ILE A 23 4.43 -3.77 -1.55
N PHE A 24 4.03 -4.46 -0.49
CA PHE A 24 4.30 -5.87 -0.27
C PHE A 24 2.99 -6.64 -0.43
N GLY A 25 2.94 -7.50 -1.43
CA GLY A 25 1.82 -8.37 -1.72
C GLY A 25 1.98 -9.72 -1.03
N ASP A 26 0.89 -10.19 -0.41
CA ASP A 26 0.74 -11.48 0.25
C ASP A 26 2.00 -11.95 1.01
N ARG A 27 2.25 -11.34 2.17
CA ARG A 27 3.40 -11.64 3.04
C ARG A 27 4.77 -11.56 2.33
N GLY A 28 4.87 -10.79 1.25
CA GLY A 28 6.13 -10.53 0.54
C GLY A 28 6.36 -11.40 -0.70
N GLN A 29 5.38 -12.20 -1.13
CA GLN A 29 5.46 -12.94 -2.40
C GLN A 29 5.57 -12.02 -3.62
N ALA A 30 5.15 -10.77 -3.49
CA ALA A 30 5.42 -9.73 -4.46
C ALA A 30 5.84 -8.43 -3.79
N TYR A 31 6.64 -7.66 -4.53
CA TYR A 31 7.17 -6.39 -4.09
C TYR A 31 7.12 -5.38 -5.25
N GLY A 32 6.77 -4.14 -4.92
CA GLY A 32 6.89 -3.01 -5.83
C GLY A 32 7.23 -1.75 -5.07
N MET A 33 8.22 -1.00 -5.57
CA MET A 33 8.61 0.31 -5.04
C MET A 33 8.32 1.39 -6.06
N PHE A 34 7.75 2.49 -5.60
CA PHE A 34 7.45 3.65 -6.42
C PHE A 34 8.05 4.88 -5.79
N VAL A 35 8.92 5.56 -6.55
CA VAL A 35 9.41 6.89 -6.20
C VAL A 35 8.44 7.91 -6.77
N ARG A 36 8.05 8.88 -5.94
CA ARG A 36 7.14 9.98 -6.26
C ARG A 36 7.84 11.31 -6.03
N SER A 37 7.30 12.38 -6.60
CA SER A 37 7.68 13.74 -6.22
C SER A 37 7.39 13.99 -4.75
N ASN A 38 8.14 14.89 -4.12
CA ASN A 38 7.90 15.27 -2.73
C ASN A 38 6.52 15.95 -2.62
N PRO A 39 5.56 15.36 -1.89
CA PRO A 39 4.22 15.91 -1.80
C PRO A 39 4.11 17.08 -0.81
N GLY A 40 5.18 17.41 -0.09
CA GLY A 40 5.20 18.40 0.99
C GLY A 40 4.95 17.76 2.36
N GLY A 41 5.21 18.52 3.44
CA GLY A 41 5.26 17.97 4.80
C GLY A 41 3.92 17.45 5.37
N ASN A 42 2.79 17.97 4.88
CA ASN A 42 1.45 17.67 5.41
C ASN A 42 0.49 17.11 4.34
N ALA A 43 1.02 16.50 3.29
CA ALA A 43 0.18 15.97 2.22
C ALA A 43 -0.67 14.79 2.72
N PRO A 44 -1.98 14.76 2.43
CA PRO A 44 -2.83 13.64 2.80
C PRO A 44 -2.54 12.41 1.94
N LEU A 45 -2.66 11.22 2.53
CA LEU A 45 -2.61 9.94 1.82
C LEU A 45 -4.03 9.41 1.62
N GLU A 46 -4.34 8.96 0.40
CA GLU A 46 -5.62 8.36 0.07
C GLU A 46 -5.44 6.96 -0.52
N LEU A 47 -6.23 6.00 -0.06
CA LEU A 47 -6.30 4.65 -0.61
C LEU A 47 -7.65 4.47 -1.33
N ARG A 48 -7.61 4.19 -2.64
CA ARG A 48 -8.79 3.96 -3.45
C ARG A 48 -8.80 2.53 -4.01
N THR A 49 -9.95 1.89 -3.98
CA THR A 49 -10.20 0.67 -4.76
C THR A 49 -10.86 1.05 -6.08
N TRP A 50 -10.33 0.58 -7.19
CA TRP A 50 -11.00 0.68 -8.48
C TRP A 50 -11.83 -0.58 -8.70
N LYS A 51 -13.08 -0.45 -9.14
CA LYS A 51 -13.92 -1.59 -9.52
C LYS A 51 -13.53 -2.07 -10.93
N PRO A 52 -12.90 -3.24 -11.12
CA PRO A 52 -12.66 -3.75 -12.45
C PRO A 52 -13.98 -4.09 -13.15
N ILE A 53 -13.94 -4.18 -14.48
CA ILE A 53 -15.11 -4.51 -15.33
C ILE A 53 -15.74 -5.87 -14.91
N TRP A 54 -14.92 -6.76 -14.32
CA TRP A 54 -15.30 -8.08 -13.85
C TRP A 54 -15.18 -8.18 -12.32
N GLY A 55 -16.25 -7.83 -11.61
CA GLY A 55 -16.35 -8.02 -10.16
C GLY A 55 -15.96 -6.82 -9.30
N GLY A 56 -16.48 -6.79 -8.08
CA GLY A 56 -16.19 -5.76 -7.10
C GLY A 56 -14.98 -6.11 -6.24
N VAL A 57 -14.09 -5.14 -6.00
CA VAL A 57 -13.07 -5.23 -4.96
C VAL A 57 -13.59 -4.50 -3.72
N ARG A 58 -13.46 -5.12 -2.54
CA ARG A 58 -13.83 -4.52 -1.26
C ARG A 58 -12.65 -4.58 -0.32
N VAL A 59 -12.40 -3.48 0.39
CA VAL A 59 -11.49 -3.49 1.55
C VAL A 59 -12.21 -4.17 2.72
N GLU A 60 -11.80 -5.40 3.05
CA GLU A 60 -12.36 -6.10 4.22
C GLU A 60 -11.81 -5.56 5.54
N LYS A 61 -10.52 -5.19 5.57
CA LYS A 61 -9.84 -4.66 6.76
C LYS A 61 -8.74 -3.69 6.34
N LEU A 62 -8.67 -2.55 7.02
CA LEU A 62 -7.60 -1.57 6.89
C LEU A 62 -7.04 -1.25 8.28
N SER A 63 -5.72 -1.32 8.43
CA SER A 63 -5.02 -0.92 9.64
C SER A 63 -3.96 0.10 9.25
N VAL A 64 -4.04 1.29 9.83
CA VAL A 64 -3.16 2.42 9.54
C VAL A 64 -2.35 2.74 10.79
N HIS A 65 -1.04 2.87 10.62
CA HIS A 65 -0.11 3.17 11.70
C HIS A 65 0.78 4.34 11.30
N SER A 66 0.78 5.40 12.10
CA SER A 66 1.73 6.50 11.92
C SER A 66 3.12 6.03 12.34
N LEU A 67 4.09 6.18 11.43
CA LEU A 67 5.48 5.82 11.68
C LEU A 67 6.22 7.03 12.25
N ARG A 68 7.10 6.79 13.23
CA ARG A 68 8.04 7.79 13.72
C ARG A 68 9.27 7.82 12.81
N SER A 69 9.92 8.98 12.73
CA SER A 69 11.25 9.04 12.11
C SER A 69 12.20 8.07 12.84
N ALA A 70 12.89 7.22 12.08
CA ALA A 70 13.97 6.39 12.59
C ALA A 70 15.28 7.19 12.75
N TRP A 71 15.40 8.32 12.06
CA TRP A 71 16.52 9.23 12.23
C TRP A 71 16.35 10.00 13.53
N THR A 72 17.29 9.82 14.45
CA THR A 72 17.49 10.68 15.62
C THR A 72 18.30 11.89 15.17
N ALA A 73 17.77 13.09 15.43
CA ALA A 73 18.51 14.34 15.25
C ALA A 73 19.70 14.43 16.22
#